data_AF-A0A8X6G4X5-F1
#
_entry.id   AF-A0A8X6G4X5-F1
#
_cell.length_a   1.000
_cell.length_b   1.000
_cell.length_c   1.000
_cell.angle_alpha   90.00
_cell.angle_beta   90.00
_cell.angle_gamma   90.00
#
_symmetry.space_group_name_H-M   'P 1'
#
loop_
_entity.id
_entity.type
_entity.pdbx_description
1 polymer ?
#
loop_
_entity_poly.entity_id
_entity_poly.type
_entity_poly.pdbx_seq_one_letter_code
_entity_poly.pdbx_strand_id
1 'polypeptide(L)'
;MISRRETTESERLLVVKWSKEGKSLREIASLIGVTHGCVQKILQMYKKTGSVANIPGRGRLQKKLNESPLVLFGVSRVYHNEIVEVPAVKVESLKLSHLAIQGSQLSVPLQLHRQEH
;
A
#
# COMPACT_ATOMS: atom_id res chain seq x y z
N MET A 1 24.25 -13.41 -16.85
CA MET A 1 23.37 -14.04 -15.85
C MET A 1 21.95 -14.02 -16.39
N ILE A 2 21.24 -15.15 -16.40
CA ILE A 2 19.83 -15.21 -16.81
C ILE A 2 18.99 -14.65 -15.65
N SER A 3 18.21 -13.60 -15.93
CA SER A 3 17.26 -13.05 -14.95
C SER A 3 16.15 -14.06 -14.68
N ARG A 4 15.81 -14.29 -13.41
CA ARG A 4 14.68 -15.18 -13.08
C ARG A 4 13.39 -14.45 -13.40
N ARG A 5 12.57 -15.03 -14.28
CA ARG A 5 11.21 -14.57 -14.52
C ARG A 5 10.37 -14.74 -13.25
N GLU A 6 9.64 -13.70 -12.88
CA GLU A 6 8.59 -13.81 -11.86
C GLU A 6 7.34 -14.46 -12.45
N THR A 7 6.66 -15.27 -11.64
CA THR A 7 5.32 -15.77 -11.98
C THR A 7 4.32 -14.63 -11.93
N THR A 8 3.51 -14.52 -12.96
CA THR A 8 2.38 -13.59 -13.04
C THR A 8 1.29 -13.94 -12.03
N GLU A 9 0.43 -12.99 -11.73
CA GLU A 9 -0.68 -13.20 -10.79
C GLU A 9 -1.68 -14.25 -11.31
N SER A 10 -1.96 -14.25 -12.62
CA SER A 10 -2.84 -15.22 -13.28
C SER A 10 -2.32 -16.67 -13.15
N GLU A 11 -1.01 -16.90 -13.35
CA GLU A 11 -0.40 -18.21 -13.15
C GLU A 11 -0.57 -18.70 -11.71
N ARG A 12 -0.38 -17.81 -10.73
CA ARG A 12 -0.52 -18.15 -9.31
C ARG A 12 -1.97 -18.44 -8.93
N LEU A 13 -2.94 -17.75 -9.55
CA LEU A 13 -4.37 -18.05 -9.41
C LEU A 13 -4.69 -19.46 -9.95
N LEU A 14 -4.14 -19.82 -11.10
CA LEU A 14 -4.30 -21.16 -11.69
C LEU A 14 -3.72 -22.25 -10.77
N VAL A 15 -2.55 -22.02 -10.16
CA VAL A 15 -1.97 -22.93 -9.16
C VAL A 15 -2.95 -23.20 -8.02
N VAL A 16 -3.53 -22.15 -7.44
CA VAL A 16 -4.47 -22.30 -6.32
C VAL A 16 -5.74 -23.01 -6.76
N LYS A 17 -6.28 -22.65 -7.93
CA LYS A 17 -7.48 -23.28 -8.50
C LYS A 17 -7.28 -24.79 -8.70
N TRP A 18 -6.24 -25.18 -9.41
CA TRP A 18 -5.96 -26.60 -9.70
C TRP A 18 -5.55 -27.40 -8.46
N SER A 19 -4.91 -26.76 -7.47
CA SER A 19 -4.66 -27.41 -6.19
C SER A 19 -5.96 -27.70 -5.42
N LYS A 20 -6.98 -26.83 -5.52
CA LYS A 20 -8.31 -27.09 -4.91
C LYS A 20 -9.08 -28.18 -5.65
N GLU A 21 -8.88 -28.31 -6.96
CA GLU A 21 -9.40 -29.41 -7.78
C GLU A 21 -8.69 -30.76 -7.53
N GLY A 22 -7.62 -30.78 -6.71
CA GLY A 22 -6.92 -32.01 -6.33
C GLY A 22 -5.82 -32.46 -7.28
N LYS A 23 -5.40 -31.62 -8.24
CA LYS A 23 -4.28 -31.95 -9.14
C LYS A 23 -2.95 -32.02 -8.37
N SER A 24 -2.05 -32.89 -8.82
CA SER A 24 -0.72 -33.01 -8.23
C SER A 24 0.14 -31.78 -8.55
N LEU A 25 1.10 -31.50 -7.66
CA LEU A 25 2.03 -30.36 -7.85
C LEU A 25 2.88 -30.51 -9.12
N ARG A 26 3.20 -31.75 -9.52
CA ARG A 26 3.97 -32.04 -10.73
C ARG A 26 3.17 -31.75 -11.99
N GLU A 27 1.89 -32.14 -12.02
CA GLU A 27 1.01 -31.83 -13.16
C GLU A 27 0.81 -30.32 -13.30
N ILE A 28 0.56 -29.61 -12.19
CA ILE A 28 0.40 -28.15 -12.18
C ILE A 28 1.68 -27.48 -12.71
N ALA A 29 2.85 -27.93 -12.27
CA ALA A 29 4.14 -27.42 -12.72
C ALA A 29 4.32 -27.58 -14.25
N SER A 30 3.98 -28.75 -14.78
CA SER A 30 4.04 -29.04 -16.23
C SER A 30 3.06 -28.18 -17.04
N LEU A 31 1.84 -27.95 -16.54
CA LEU A 31 0.82 -27.16 -17.23
C LEU A 31 1.19 -25.68 -17.36
N ILE A 32 1.90 -25.12 -16.36
CA ILE A 32 2.29 -23.70 -16.33
C ILE A 32 3.69 -23.49 -16.92
N GLY A 33 4.52 -24.54 -16.95
CA GLY A 33 5.92 -24.44 -17.37
C GLY A 33 6.83 -23.88 -16.27
N VAL A 34 6.51 -24.16 -15.00
CA VAL A 34 7.33 -23.76 -13.84
C VAL A 34 7.87 -24.98 -13.11
N THR A 35 8.83 -24.78 -12.22
CA THR A 35 9.37 -25.88 -11.41
C THR A 35 8.40 -26.27 -10.29
N HIS A 36 8.43 -27.55 -9.90
CA HIS A 36 7.66 -28.07 -8.76
C HIS A 36 7.86 -27.23 -7.47
N GLY A 37 9.10 -26.83 -7.18
CA GLY A 37 9.42 -26.00 -6.01
C GLY A 37 8.77 -24.60 -6.07
N CYS A 38 8.58 -24.04 -7.27
CA CYS A 38 7.86 -22.79 -7.43
C CYS A 38 6.38 -22.94 -7.03
N VAL A 39 5.71 -23.98 -7.53
CA VAL A 39 4.32 -24.31 -7.19
C VAL A 39 4.17 -24.53 -5.68
N GLN A 40 5.07 -25.31 -5.08
CA GLN A 40 5.09 -25.57 -3.64
C GLN A 40 5.22 -24.27 -2.83
N LYS A 41 6.11 -23.36 -3.24
CA LYS A 41 6.30 -22.07 -2.56
C LYS A 41 5.06 -21.19 -2.67
N ILE A 42 4.41 -21.13 -3.85
CA ILE A 42 3.16 -20.38 -4.04
C ILE A 42 2.08 -20.89 -3.08
N LEU A 43 1.86 -22.21 -3.01
CA LEU A 43 0.85 -22.79 -2.13
C LEU A 43 1.17 -22.58 -0.64
N GLN A 44 2.43 -22.69 -0.24
CA GLN A 44 2.83 -22.39 1.13
C GLN A 44 2.57 -20.94 1.51
N MET A 45 2.85 -20.01 0.59
CA MET A 45 2.57 -18.59 0.81
C MET A 45 1.07 -18.32 0.87
N TYR A 46 0.30 -18.93 -0.03
CA TYR A 46 -1.17 -18.83 -0.02
C TYR A 46 -1.76 -19.37 1.29
N LYS A 47 -1.25 -20.49 1.81
CA LYS A 47 -1.68 -21.04 3.11
C LYS A 47 -1.36 -20.11 4.29
N LYS A 48 -0.24 -19.37 4.22
CA LYS A 48 0.20 -18.46 5.29
C LYS A 48 -0.53 -17.12 5.28
N THR A 49 -0.73 -16.55 4.10
CA THR A 49 -1.20 -15.16 3.94
C THR A 49 -2.63 -15.09 3.42
N GLY A 50 -3.13 -16.13 2.76
CA GLY A 50 -4.41 -16.12 2.04
C GLY A 50 -4.38 -15.31 0.73
N SER A 51 -3.27 -14.65 0.41
CA SER A 51 -3.09 -13.82 -0.77
C SER A 51 -2.28 -14.51 -1.86
N VAL A 52 -2.66 -14.24 -3.12
CA VAL A 52 -1.99 -14.75 -4.31
C VAL A 52 -0.97 -13.74 -4.84
N ALA A 53 -1.02 -12.48 -4.42
CA ALA A 53 -0.12 -11.43 -4.88
C ALA A 53 1.35 -11.69 -4.50
N ASN A 54 2.27 -11.07 -5.24
CA ASN A 54 3.68 -11.03 -4.85
C ASN A 54 3.87 -10.12 -3.65
N ILE A 55 4.64 -10.58 -2.68
CA ILE A 55 5.04 -9.74 -1.54
C ILE A 55 6.17 -8.83 -2.03
N PRO A 56 6.06 -7.51 -1.85
CA PRO A 56 7.13 -6.61 -2.22
C PRO A 56 8.41 -7.00 -1.45
N GLY A 57 9.56 -6.88 -2.10
CA GLY A 57 10.83 -7.02 -1.41
C GLY A 57 10.90 -6.03 -0.24
N ARG A 58 11.67 -6.37 0.81
CA ARG A 58 11.87 -5.49 1.98
C ARG A 58 12.41 -4.10 1.64
N GLY A 59 12.95 -3.92 0.42
CA GLY A 59 13.62 -2.70 0.00
C GLY A 59 14.88 -2.43 0.82
N ARG A 60 15.49 -1.28 0.57
CA ARG A 60 16.57 -0.76 1.42
C ARG A 60 15.94 0.10 2.51
N LEU A 61 16.31 -0.15 3.77
CA LEU A 61 15.90 0.71 4.87
C LEU A 61 16.42 2.14 4.62
N GLN A 62 15.52 3.11 4.53
CA GLN A 62 15.88 4.51 4.42
C GLN A 62 16.34 5.01 5.78
N LYS A 63 17.53 5.62 5.83
CA LYS A 63 17.93 6.37 7.02
C LYS A 63 17.00 7.59 7.10
N LYS A 64 16.24 7.70 8.20
CA LYS A 64 15.58 8.97 8.50
C LYS A 64 16.69 10.01 8.66
N LEU A 65 16.62 11.10 7.90
CA LEU A 65 17.43 12.27 8.23
C LEU A 65 16.88 12.75 9.56
N ASN A 66 17.59 12.43 10.64
CA ASN A 66 17.32 13.05 11.92
C ASN A 66 17.58 14.53 11.69
N GLU A 67 16.64 15.41 12.00
CA GLU A 67 16.91 16.83 12.20
C GLU A 67 17.73 17.00 13.48
N SER A 68 18.95 16.46 13.48
CA SER A 68 20.00 16.87 14.40
C SER A 68 20.77 17.97 13.67
N PRO A 69 20.93 19.16 14.26
CA PRO A 69 21.60 20.27 13.59
C PRO A 69 22.98 19.80 13.14
N LEU A 70 23.27 20.03 11.86
CA LEU A 70 24.59 19.82 11.30
C LEU A 70 25.58 20.62 12.15
N VAL A 71 26.30 19.95 13.05
CA VAL A 71 27.60 20.46 13.48
C VAL A 71 28.49 20.32 12.25
N LEU A 72 28.51 21.39 11.47
CA LEU A 72 29.34 21.60 10.30
C LEU A 72 30.81 21.46 10.72
N PHE A 73 31.38 20.27 10.58
CA PHE A 73 32.79 20.18 10.26
C PHE A 73 32.94 20.53 8.77
N GLY A 74 33.08 21.84 8.53
CA GLY A 74 33.87 22.40 7.44
C GLY A 74 33.57 21.95 6.02
N VAL A 75 32.36 22.16 5.51
CA VAL A 75 32.19 22.53 4.10
C VAL A 75 30.92 23.35 3.92
N SER A 76 31.07 24.67 3.84
CA SER A 76 30.00 25.60 3.51
C SER A 76 29.52 25.35 2.07
N ARG A 77 28.24 24.98 1.89
CA ARG A 77 27.57 25.15 0.60
C ARG A 77 26.94 26.53 0.57
N VAL A 78 27.54 27.41 -0.23
CA VAL A 78 26.97 28.71 -0.59
C VAL A 78 25.76 28.45 -1.50
N TYR A 79 24.56 28.76 -1.01
CA TYR A 79 23.43 29.02 -1.91
C TYR A 79 23.44 30.51 -2.23
N HIS A 80 23.38 30.83 -3.51
CA HIS A 80 23.42 32.19 -4.01
C HIS A 80 22.40 33.09 -3.29
N ASN A 81 22.90 34.25 -2.88
CA ASN A 81 22.16 35.37 -2.32
C ASN A 81 21.00 35.80 -3.23
N GLU A 82 19.76 35.56 -2.79
CA GLU A 82 18.65 36.47 -3.03
C GLU A 82 17.78 36.50 -1.76
N ILE A 83 18.06 37.47 -0.88
CA ILE A 83 17.14 37.83 0.21
C ILE A 83 16.04 38.67 -0.45
N VAL A 84 14.90 38.05 -0.74
CA VAL A 84 13.67 38.80 -0.99
C VAL A 84 12.99 38.98 0.36
N GLU A 85 13.07 40.19 0.91
CA GLU A 85 12.27 40.59 2.07
C GLU A 85 10.79 40.59 1.66
N VAL A 86 10.04 39.58 2.12
CA VAL A 86 8.58 39.57 1.99
C VAL A 86 8.01 40.29 3.22
N PRO A 87 7.26 41.39 3.07
CA PRO A 87 6.65 42.07 4.22
C PRO A 87 5.65 41.14 4.91
N ALA A 88 5.72 41.11 6.24
CA ALA A 88 4.90 40.27 7.09
C ALA A 88 3.41 40.54 6.88
N VAL A 89 2.73 39.64 6.15
CA VAL A 89 1.27 39.60 6.13
C VAL A 89 0.83 38.92 7.42
N LYS A 90 0.09 39.66 8.23
CA LYS A 90 -0.50 39.22 9.49
C LYS A 90 -1.61 38.20 9.16
N VAL A 91 -1.30 36.91 9.28
CA VAL A 91 -2.29 35.85 9.05
C VAL A 91 -3.10 35.67 10.32
N GLU A 92 -4.33 36.19 10.31
CA GLU A 92 -5.31 35.94 11.35
C GLU A 92 -5.66 34.45 11.40
N SER A 93 -5.73 33.93 12.61
CA SER A 93 -5.88 32.53 12.95
C SER A 93 -7.18 31.92 12.40
N LEU A 94 -7.11 31.21 11.28
CA LEU A 94 -8.22 30.37 10.83
C LEU A 94 -8.24 29.07 11.64
N LYS A 95 -9.23 28.98 12.53
CA LYS A 95 -9.58 27.79 13.31
C LYS A 95 -9.90 26.63 12.36
N LEU A 96 -9.13 25.55 12.44
CA LEU A 96 -9.45 24.28 11.80
C LEU A 96 -10.71 23.68 12.45
N SER A 97 -11.87 23.87 11.84
CA SER A 97 -13.06 23.08 12.16
C SER A 97 -12.93 21.69 11.53
N HIS A 98 -13.05 20.66 12.37
CA HIS A 98 -13.13 19.26 12.00
C HIS A 98 -14.29 19.03 11.03
N LEU A 99 -13.99 18.76 9.76
CA LEU A 99 -14.95 18.16 8.82
C LEU A 99 -14.85 16.64 8.94
N ALA A 100 -15.69 16.09 9.81
CA ALA A 100 -16.03 14.68 9.81
C ALA A 100 -16.91 14.40 8.58
N ILE A 101 -16.36 13.69 7.60
CA ILE A 101 -17.14 13.05 6.54
C ILE A 101 -17.58 11.69 7.09
N GLN A 102 -18.85 11.55 7.45
CA GLN A 102 -19.49 10.26 7.69
C GLN A 102 -20.85 10.21 7.00
N GLY A 103 -21.00 9.19 6.14
CA GLY A 103 -22.22 8.40 6.08
C GLY A 103 -23.36 8.94 5.22
N SER A 104 -23.29 8.69 3.91
CA SER A 104 -24.47 8.31 3.15
C SER A 104 -25.03 6.98 3.67
N GLN A 105 -26.31 6.94 4.07
CA GLN A 105 -27.31 5.91 3.69
C GLN A 105 -28.64 6.05 4.48
N LEU A 106 -29.74 6.02 3.72
CA LEU A 106 -31.08 5.49 4.04
C LEU A 106 -32.08 6.30 4.92
N SER A 107 -33.05 6.90 4.21
CA SER A 107 -34.52 6.78 4.40
C SER A 107 -35.08 6.51 5.81
N VAL A 108 -35.81 7.47 6.40
CA VAL A 108 -37.21 7.36 6.89
C VAL A 108 -37.74 8.78 7.20
N PRO A 109 -38.93 9.22 6.73
CA PRO A 109 -39.61 10.39 7.29
C PRO A 109 -40.45 10.04 8.54
N LEU A 110 -40.09 10.66 9.67
CA LEU A 110 -40.84 10.79 10.93
C LEU A 110 -41.36 12.26 10.99
N GLN A 111 -42.56 12.67 11.37
CA GLN A 111 -43.87 12.13 11.72
C GLN A 111 -44.86 13.29 11.49
N LEU A 112 -46.16 13.04 11.38
CA LEU A 112 -47.15 14.01 11.85
C LEU A 112 -48.15 13.30 12.76
N HIS A 113 -47.93 13.45 14.07
CA HIS A 113 -48.94 13.23 15.08
C HIS A 113 -49.76 14.51 15.18
N ARG A 114 -51.05 14.46 14.84
CA ARG A 114 -52.02 15.49 15.18
C ARG A 114 -53.21 14.80 15.85
N GLN A 115 -53.34 15.04 17.15
CA GLN A 115 -54.58 14.85 17.91
C GLN A 115 -55.67 15.74 17.28
N GLU A 116 -56.94 15.38 17.29
CA GLU A 116 -57.85 15.55 18.42
C GLU A 116 -59.07 14.63 18.26
N HIS A 117 -59.66 14.34 19.41
CA HIS A 117 -60.91 13.64 19.61
C HIS A 117 -62.12 14.57 19.49
#